data_AF-A0A925A312-F1
#
_entry.id   AF-A0A925A312-F1
#
_cell.length_a   1.000
_cell.length_b   1.000
_cell.length_c   1.000
_cell.angle_alpha   90.00
_cell.angle_beta   90.00
_cell.angle_gamma   90.00
#
_symmetry.space_group_name_H-M   'P 1'
#
loop_
_entity.id
_entity.type
_entity.pdbx_description
1 polymer ?
#
loop_
_entity_poly.entity_id
_entity_poly.type
_entity_poly.pdbx_seq_one_letter_code
_entity_poly.pdbx_strand_id
1 'polypeptide(L)'
;MPASPKHGGAVIEPRSYTSNPRKFAHTGSRLRVGPIETPQAGAAELQHVLSNTIREYLLDNNTTLKAFCDQRELPEGLSYERLYRISNGTTMMGLTDVMFWTAIISTFGATLATTINNLARDLALDGSATAL
;
A
#
# COMPACT_ATOMS: atom_id res chain seq x y z
N MET A 1 8.88 8.11 -17.43
CA MET A 1 7.68 7.42 -17.96
C MET A 1 7.57 6.07 -17.25
N PRO A 2 6.39 5.65 -16.78
CA PRO A 2 6.22 4.28 -16.27
C PRO A 2 6.54 3.27 -17.38
N ALA A 3 7.17 2.15 -17.02
CA ALA A 3 7.56 1.13 -17.98
C ALA A 3 6.32 0.52 -18.66
N SER A 4 6.34 0.41 -19.99
CA SER A 4 5.24 -0.24 -20.73
C SER A 4 5.08 -1.69 -20.26
N PRO A 5 3.85 -2.16 -19.96
CA PRO A 5 3.63 -3.54 -19.54
C PRO A 5 4.08 -4.51 -20.63
N LYS A 6 4.96 -5.45 -20.31
CA LYS A 6 5.29 -6.57 -21.20
C LYS A 6 4.12 -7.55 -21.24
N HIS A 7 3.92 -8.22 -22.38
CA HIS A 7 2.95 -9.31 -22.49
C HIS A 7 3.26 -10.37 -21.40
N GLY A 8 2.27 -10.66 -20.55
CA GLY A 8 2.37 -11.68 -19.49
C GLY A 8 2.79 -11.20 -18.09
N GLY A 9 3.03 -9.91 -17.84
CA GLY A 9 3.33 -9.46 -16.48
C GLY A 9 3.48 -7.96 -16.36
N ALA A 10 2.40 -7.26 -16.01
CA ALA A 10 2.51 -5.91 -15.51
C ALA A 10 3.06 -5.97 -14.07
N VAL A 11 4.32 -5.60 -13.87
CA VAL A 11 4.82 -5.28 -12.53
C VAL A 11 4.14 -4.00 -12.11
N ILE A 12 3.17 -4.11 -11.21
CA ILE A 12 2.44 -2.96 -10.68
C ILE A 12 3.35 -2.23 -9.70
N GLU A 13 3.63 -0.94 -9.99
CA GLU A 13 4.20 0.00 -9.03
C GLU A 13 3.07 0.86 -8.45
N PRO A 14 2.59 0.62 -7.21
CA PRO A 14 1.54 1.42 -6.59
C PRO A 14 1.74 2.93 -6.69
N ARG A 15 2.97 3.42 -6.52
CA ARG A 15 3.29 4.85 -6.58
C ARG A 15 3.06 5.47 -7.97
N SER A 16 2.91 4.66 -9.02
CA SER A 16 2.63 5.14 -10.38
C SER A 16 1.18 5.62 -10.56
N TYR A 17 0.29 5.32 -9.61
CA TYR A 17 -1.12 5.75 -9.61
C TYR A 17 -1.34 7.14 -9.01
N THR A 18 -0.28 7.89 -8.71
CA THR A 18 -0.34 9.29 -8.25
C THR A 18 0.50 10.20 -9.15
N SER A 19 0.13 11.48 -9.23
CA SER A 19 0.89 12.49 -9.97
C SER A 19 2.23 12.82 -9.30
N ASN A 20 2.38 12.53 -8.00
CA ASN A 20 3.62 12.73 -7.26
C ASN A 20 4.01 11.47 -6.48
N PRO A 21 4.82 10.58 -7.09
CA PRO A 21 5.26 9.32 -6.47
C PRO A 21 5.97 9.50 -5.12
N ARG A 22 6.57 10.68 -4.86
CA ARG A 22 7.25 10.97 -3.59
C ARG A 22 6.30 11.17 -2.41
N LYS A 23 5.00 11.36 -2.68
CA LYS A 23 3.97 11.45 -1.62
C LYS A 23 3.44 10.08 -1.18
N PHE A 24 3.77 9.02 -1.89
CA PHE A 24 3.32 7.69 -1.55
C PHE A 24 3.74 7.33 -0.11
N ALA A 25 2.79 6.87 0.71
CA ALA A 25 2.99 6.53 2.13
C ALA A 25 3.46 7.67 3.05
N HIS A 26 3.47 8.92 2.59
CA HIS A 26 3.92 10.09 3.37
C HIS A 26 2.76 11.02 3.77
N THR A 27 1.53 10.63 3.48
CA THR A 27 0.33 11.40 3.78
C THR A 27 -0.81 10.47 4.16
N GLY A 28 -1.68 10.89 5.07
CA GLY A 28 -2.97 10.21 5.32
C GLY A 28 -4.07 10.53 4.30
N SER A 29 -3.81 11.49 3.39
CA SER A 29 -4.73 11.82 2.30
C SER A 29 -4.74 10.75 1.22
N ARG A 30 -5.78 10.75 0.39
CA ARG A 30 -5.88 9.83 -0.74
C ARG A 30 -4.68 9.91 -1.69
N LEU A 31 -4.28 8.76 -2.24
CA LEU A 31 -3.17 8.63 -3.17
C LEU A 31 -3.46 9.37 -4.48
N ARG A 32 -4.72 9.27 -4.95
CA ARG A 32 -5.22 9.97 -6.14
C ARG A 32 -6.42 10.85 -5.84
N VAL A 33 -6.59 11.87 -6.68
CA VAL A 33 -7.81 12.68 -6.76
C VAL A 33 -8.74 12.03 -7.80
N GLY A 34 -10.03 11.93 -7.49
CA GLY A 34 -11.04 11.39 -8.39
C GLY A 34 -11.39 9.92 -8.18
N PRO A 35 -12.24 9.35 -9.05
CA PRO A 35 -12.80 8.00 -8.90
C PRO A 35 -11.75 6.89 -8.99
N ILE A 36 -12.06 5.73 -8.40
CA ILE A 36 -11.22 4.52 -8.48
C ILE A 36 -11.83 3.59 -9.52
N GLU A 37 -11.33 3.68 -10.74
CA GLU A 37 -11.93 2.97 -11.87
C GLU A 37 -11.39 1.54 -12.07
N THR A 38 -10.27 1.19 -11.42
CA THR A 38 -9.59 -0.10 -11.63
C THR A 38 -9.21 -0.78 -10.33
N PRO A 39 -9.24 -2.12 -10.27
CA PRO A 39 -8.76 -2.87 -9.10
C PRO A 39 -7.31 -2.53 -8.72
N GLN A 40 -6.46 -2.25 -9.70
CA GLN A 40 -5.06 -1.87 -9.48
C GLN A 40 -4.94 -0.51 -8.80
N ALA A 41 -5.79 0.46 -9.19
CA ALA A 41 -5.86 1.75 -8.50
C ALA A 41 -6.36 1.58 -7.06
N GLY A 42 -7.35 0.73 -6.83
CA GLY A 42 -7.83 0.40 -5.49
C GLY A 42 -6.76 -0.27 -4.63
N ALA A 43 -6.01 -1.22 -5.20
CA ALA A 43 -4.90 -1.88 -4.50
C ALA A 43 -3.75 -0.90 -4.19
N ALA A 44 -3.45 0.04 -5.09
CA ALA A 44 -2.46 1.09 -4.85
C ALA A 44 -2.89 2.04 -3.73
N GLU A 45 -4.17 2.44 -3.70
CA GLU A 45 -4.76 3.26 -2.64
C GLU A 45 -4.72 2.54 -1.28
N LEU A 46 -5.07 1.24 -1.25
CA LEU A 46 -4.96 0.42 -0.05
C LEU A 46 -3.51 0.38 0.46
N GLN A 47 -2.56 0.06 -0.42
CA GLN A 47 -1.15 -0.02 -0.03
C GLN A 47 -0.63 1.34 0.44
N HIS A 48 -1.06 2.45 -0.16
CA HIS A 48 -0.70 3.78 0.29
C HIS A 48 -1.06 4.02 1.76
N VAL A 49 -2.31 3.71 2.14
CA VAL A 49 -2.80 3.87 3.52
C VAL A 49 -2.07 2.94 4.49
N LEU A 50 -1.86 1.68 4.12
CA LEU A 50 -1.15 0.71 4.96
C LEU A 50 0.33 1.06 5.13
N SER A 51 1.01 1.47 4.06
CA SER A 51 2.40 1.93 4.12
C SER A 51 2.55 3.22 4.92
N ASN A 52 1.58 4.15 4.84
CA ASN A 52 1.55 5.31 5.72
C ASN A 52 1.39 4.88 7.19
N THR A 53 0.52 3.91 7.48
CA THR A 53 0.33 3.38 8.84
C THR A 53 1.63 2.80 9.41
N ILE A 54 2.39 2.06 8.60
CA ILE A 54 3.71 1.53 9.00
C ILE A 54 4.69 2.68 9.28
N ARG A 55 4.73 3.68 8.41
CA ARG A 55 5.60 4.85 8.59
C ARG A 55 5.27 5.58 9.89
N GLU A 56 4.01 5.90 10.15
CA GLU A 56 3.61 6.61 11.37
C GLU A 56 3.94 5.79 12.62
N TYR A 57 3.70 4.47 12.61
CA TYR A 57 4.14 3.59 13.69
C TYR A 57 5.65 3.67 13.96
N LEU A 58 6.48 3.67 12.91
CA LEU A 58 7.95 3.79 13.07
C LEU A 58 8.34 5.14 13.66
N LEU A 59 7.66 6.22 13.26
CA LEU A 59 7.88 7.57 13.81
C LEU A 59 7.48 7.66 15.28
N ASP A 60 6.31 7.12 15.64
CA ASP A 60 5.84 7.09 17.03
C ASP A 60 6.80 6.33 17.95
N ASN A 61 7.55 5.37 17.40
CA ASN A 61 8.58 4.59 18.10
C ASN A 61 10.00 5.15 17.94
N ASN A 62 10.17 6.37 17.41
CA ASN A 62 11.46 7.02 17.18
C ASN A 62 12.49 6.12 16.45
N THR A 63 12.02 5.35 15.47
CA THR A 63 12.88 4.41 14.73
C THR A 63 12.75 4.59 13.22
N THR A 64 13.65 3.96 12.49
CA THR A 64 13.60 3.88 11.01
C THR A 64 13.26 2.46 10.60
N LEU A 65 12.76 2.26 9.38
CA LEU A 65 12.49 0.92 8.86
C LEU A 65 13.75 0.03 8.90
N LYS A 66 14.91 0.61 8.58
CA LYS A 66 16.18 -0.13 8.62
C LYS A 66 16.51 -0.55 10.05
N ALA A 67 16.51 0.39 10.99
CA ALA A 67 16.82 0.11 12.38
C ALA A 67 15.82 -0.89 12.99
N PHE A 68 14.54 -0.78 12.64
CA PHE A 68 13.51 -1.75 13.04
C PHE A 68 13.81 -3.17 12.54
N CYS A 69 14.20 -3.31 11.27
CA CYS A 69 14.57 -4.61 10.70
C CYS A 69 15.88 -5.15 11.28
N ASP A 70 16.89 -4.31 11.53
CA ASP A 70 18.19 -4.71 12.08
C ASP A 70 18.04 -5.30 13.51
N GLN A 71 16.99 -4.91 14.24
CA GLN A 71 16.75 -5.33 15.63
C GLN A 71 15.85 -6.56 15.75
N ARG A 72 15.38 -7.13 14.64
CA ARG A 72 14.37 -8.20 14.63
C ARG A 72 14.77 -9.34 13.70
N GLU A 73 14.45 -10.54 14.13
CA GLU A 73 14.45 -11.69 13.23
C GLU A 73 13.24 -11.57 12.29
N LEU A 74 13.52 -11.42 11.00
CA LEU A 74 12.48 -11.33 9.98
C LEU A 74 12.09 -12.76 9.52
N PRO A 75 10.79 -13.04 9.34
CA PRO A 75 10.36 -14.31 8.76
C PRO A 75 10.96 -14.56 7.37
N GLU A 76 10.99 -15.83 6.97
CA GLU A 76 11.46 -16.22 5.63
C GLU A 76 10.73 -15.45 4.52
N GLY A 77 11.51 -14.94 3.54
CA GLY A 77 11.00 -14.16 2.42
C GLY A 77 10.74 -12.68 2.73
N LEU A 78 10.85 -12.24 3.99
CA LEU A 78 10.89 -10.83 4.36
C LEU A 78 12.33 -10.34 4.49
N SER A 79 12.60 -9.17 3.93
CA SER A 79 13.88 -8.49 4.07
C SER A 79 13.65 -6.99 4.18
N TYR A 80 14.66 -6.27 4.68
CA TYR A 80 14.64 -4.81 4.69
C TYR A 80 14.39 -4.25 3.29
N GLU A 81 15.05 -4.76 2.26
CA GLU A 81 14.92 -4.32 0.86
C GLU A 81 13.49 -4.50 0.36
N ARG A 82 12.85 -5.63 0.68
CA ARG A 82 11.45 -5.88 0.32
C ARG A 82 10.53 -4.88 0.99
N LEU A 83 10.64 -4.72 2.30
CA LEU A 83 9.81 -3.79 3.07
C LEU A 83 10.03 -2.33 2.65
N TYR A 84 11.27 -1.96 2.31
CA TYR A 84 11.63 -0.66 1.78
C TYR A 84 10.99 -0.41 0.42
N ARG A 85 11.01 -1.40 -0.48
CA ARG A 85 10.36 -1.30 -1.79
C ARG A 85 8.84 -1.18 -1.68
N ILE A 86 8.22 -1.90 -0.74
CA ILE A 86 6.78 -1.82 -0.43
C ILE A 86 6.43 -0.42 0.07
N SER A 87 7.21 0.09 1.04
CA SER A 87 7.00 1.41 1.64
C SER A 87 7.11 2.54 0.61
N ASN A 88 7.96 2.37 -0.39
CA ASN A 88 8.10 3.31 -1.51
C ASN A 88 7.11 3.08 -2.66
N GLY A 89 6.26 2.06 -2.59
CA GLY A 89 5.31 1.72 -3.66
C GLY A 89 5.97 1.29 -4.98
N THR A 90 7.18 0.71 -4.92
CA THR A 90 7.91 0.15 -6.08
C THR A 90 7.69 -1.36 -6.26
N THR A 91 6.93 -1.96 -5.36
CA THR A 91 6.45 -3.33 -5.44
C THR A 91 5.14 -3.45 -4.68
N MET A 92 4.31 -4.40 -5.09
CA MET A 92 3.08 -4.73 -4.37
C MET A 92 3.37 -5.37 -3.01
N MET A 93 2.58 -4.97 -2.02
CA MET A 93 2.44 -5.67 -0.75
C MET A 93 1.68 -6.98 -0.98
N GLY A 94 2.22 -8.09 -0.47
CA GLY A 94 1.58 -9.39 -0.46
C GLY A 94 0.92 -9.71 0.88
N LEU A 95 0.15 -10.80 0.93
CA LEU A 95 -0.54 -11.22 2.16
C LEU A 95 0.42 -11.55 3.30
N THR A 96 1.59 -12.10 3.01
CA THR A 96 2.63 -12.37 4.03
C THR A 96 3.13 -11.09 4.69
N ASP A 97 3.31 -10.02 3.91
CA ASP A 97 3.69 -8.70 4.44
C ASP A 97 2.58 -8.14 5.35
N VAL A 98 1.31 -8.29 4.93
CA VAL A 98 0.14 -7.86 5.72
C VAL A 98 0.06 -8.60 7.05
N MET A 99 0.24 -9.92 7.05
CA MET A 99 0.20 -10.72 8.27
C MET A 99 1.34 -10.35 9.23
N PHE A 100 2.54 -10.11 8.70
CA PHE A 100 3.67 -9.63 9.48
C PHE A 100 3.35 -8.30 10.18
N TRP A 101 2.85 -7.31 9.47
CA TRP A 101 2.52 -6.00 10.06
C TRP A 101 1.33 -6.05 11.01
N THR A 102 0.36 -6.95 10.78
CA THR A 102 -0.76 -7.17 11.71
C THR A 102 -0.29 -7.69 13.06
N ALA A 103 0.76 -8.51 13.09
CA ALA A 103 1.35 -9.01 14.34
C ALA A 103 2.15 -7.94 15.10
N ILE A 104 2.54 -6.84 14.43
CA ILE A 104 3.39 -5.78 15.00
C ILE A 104 2.56 -4.56 15.43
N ILE A 105 1.62 -4.15 14.59
CA ILE A 105 0.85 -2.92 14.75
C ILE A 105 -0.60 -3.31 15.08
N SER A 106 -1.01 -3.09 16.33
CA SER A 106 -2.32 -3.55 16.85
C SER A 106 -3.52 -3.01 16.07
N THR A 107 -3.41 -1.81 15.49
CA THR A 107 -4.48 -1.17 14.71
C THR A 107 -4.49 -1.56 13.22
N PHE A 108 -3.46 -2.26 12.73
CA PHE A 108 -3.25 -2.48 11.31
C PHE A 108 -4.36 -3.30 10.65
N GLY A 109 -4.84 -4.35 11.32
CA GLY A 109 -5.99 -5.14 10.84
C GLY A 109 -7.28 -4.32 10.73
N ALA A 110 -7.52 -3.43 11.69
CA ALA A 110 -8.67 -2.52 11.67
C ALA A 110 -8.57 -1.50 10.52
N THR A 111 -7.37 -0.96 10.30
CA THR A 111 -7.08 -0.06 9.17
C THR A 111 -7.30 -0.76 7.83
N LEU A 112 -6.79 -1.99 7.67
CA LEU A 112 -7.00 -2.82 6.49
C LEU A 112 -8.49 -3.02 6.19
N ALA A 113 -9.26 -3.49 7.18
CA ALA A 113 -10.68 -3.77 7.01
C ALA A 113 -11.49 -2.52 6.65
N THR A 114 -11.23 -1.41 7.37
CA THR A 114 -11.89 -0.13 7.11
C THR A 114 -11.57 0.40 5.70
N THR A 115 -10.31 0.32 5.30
CA THR A 115 -9.86 0.79 3.99
C THR A 115 -10.46 -0.05 2.87
N ILE A 116 -10.45 -1.38 2.98
CA ILE A 116 -11.10 -2.27 2.00
C ILE A 116 -12.59 -1.95 1.87
N ASN A 117 -13.31 -1.77 2.98
CA ASN A 117 -14.74 -1.45 2.94
C ASN A 117 -15.02 -0.12 2.25
N ASN A 118 -14.19 0.90 2.49
CA ASN A 118 -14.32 2.19 1.82
C ASN A 118 -14.03 2.07 0.32
N LEU A 119 -12.96 1.38 -0.06
CA LEU A 119 -12.59 1.17 -1.46
C LEU A 119 -13.61 0.33 -2.22
N ALA A 120 -14.19 -0.68 -1.58
CA ALA A 120 -15.25 -1.50 -2.17
C ALA A 120 -16.51 -0.69 -2.45
N ARG A 121 -16.86 0.26 -1.58
CA ARG A 121 -17.96 1.21 -1.82
C ARG A 121 -17.65 2.13 -3.00
N ASP A 122 -16.45 2.71 -3.04
CA ASP A 122 -16.02 3.57 -4.14
C ASP A 122 -16.08 2.83 -5.49
N LEU A 123 -15.58 1.59 -5.54
CA LEU A 123 -15.60 0.74 -6.74
C LEU A 123 -17.02 0.30 -7.16
N ALA A 124 -17.91 0.04 -6.20
CA ALA A 124 -19.28 -0.41 -6.48
C ALA A 124 -20.16 0.73 -7.02
N LEU A 125 -19.94 1.96 -6.57
CA LEU A 125 -20.71 3.13 -7.01
C LEU A 125 -20.42 3.48 -8.48
N ASP A 126 -19.18 3.30 -8.95
CA ASP A 126 -18.83 3.54 -10.35
C ASP A 126 -19.42 2.49 -11.32
N GLY A 127 -19.67 1.27 -10.86
CA GLY A 127 -20.30 0.21 -11.68
C GLY A 127 -21.82 0.37 -11.88
N SER A 128 -22.48 1.19 -11.05
CA SER A 128 -23.93 1.42 -11.10
C SER A 128 -24.36 2.50 -12.10
N ALA A 129 -23.42 3.33 -12.59
CA ALA A 129 -23.70 4.39 -13.56
C ALA A 129 -23.73 3.91 -15.03
N THR A 130 -23.29 2.68 -15.30
CA THR A 130 -23.25 2.09 -16.66
C THR A 130 -24.42 1.16 -16.99
N ALA A 131 -25.46 1.12 -16.16
CA ALA A 131 -26.63 0.27 -16.33
C ALA A 131 -27.93 1.07 -16.54
N LEU A 132 -27.93 2.00 -17.50
CA LEU A 132 -29.14 2.63 -18.07
C LEU A 132 -28.97 2.85 -19.57
#